data_AF-A0A7S2HXV0-F1
#
_entry.id   AF-A0A7S2HXV0-F1
#
_cell.length_a   1.000
_cell.length_b   1.000
_cell.length_c   1.000
_cell.angle_alpha   90.00
_cell.angle_beta   90.00
_cell.angle_gamma   90.00
#
_symmetry.space_group_name_H-M   'P 1'
#
loop_
_entity.id
_entity.type
_entity.pdbx_description
1 polymer ?
#
loop_
_entity_poly.entity_id
_entity_poly.type
_entity_poly.pdbx_seq_one_letter_code
_entity_poly.pdbx_strand_id
1 'polypeptide(L)'
;VAWIRAQMAAPASSHREYFRARANPRPDRVIGAGVPRGPCAEGARWVRFAFTVRDIGQPVSVTDREVLVGGAHRTRIDPGFAGNELPAALGECNDVAPQGWVRRGLNCSTNV
;
A
#
# COMPACT_ATOMS: atom_id res chain seq x y z
N VAL A 1 -48.09 -8.28 -11.99
CA VAL A 1 -48.72 -8.11 -10.66
C VAL A 1 -48.22 -9.10 -9.59
N ALA A 2 -47.95 -10.36 -9.94
CA ALA A 2 -47.46 -11.38 -8.98
C ALA A 2 -46.19 -10.97 -8.22
N TRP A 3 -45.19 -10.40 -8.93
CA TRP A 3 -43.96 -9.92 -8.31
C TRP A 3 -44.19 -8.83 -7.25
N ILE A 4 -45.07 -7.86 -7.54
CA ILE A 4 -45.39 -6.76 -6.61
C ILE A 4 -46.03 -7.30 -5.32
N ARG A 5 -47.00 -8.22 -5.45
CA ARG A 5 -47.62 -8.87 -4.28
C ARG A 5 -46.61 -9.66 -3.45
N ALA A 6 -45.65 -10.31 -4.11
CA ALA A 6 -44.58 -11.03 -3.42
C ALA A 6 -43.64 -10.07 -2.65
N GLN A 7 -43.36 -8.88 -3.19
CA GLN A 7 -42.56 -7.88 -2.47
C GLN A 7 -43.32 -7.30 -1.26
N MET A 8 -44.63 -7.06 -1.39
CA MET A 8 -45.44 -6.53 -0.28
C MET A 8 -45.65 -7.55 0.86
N ALA A 9 -45.56 -8.84 0.56
CA ALA A 9 -45.68 -9.92 1.55
C ALA A 9 -44.34 -10.23 2.27
N ALA A 10 -43.22 -9.67 1.81
CA ALA A 10 -41.93 -9.91 2.44
C ALA A 10 -41.83 -9.20 3.80
N PRO A 11 -41.18 -9.80 4.81
CA PRO A 11 -40.94 -9.16 6.09
C PRO A 11 -40.18 -7.83 5.93
N ALA A 12 -40.60 -6.80 6.65
CA ALA A 12 -39.93 -5.50 6.62
C ALA A 12 -38.55 -5.61 7.30
N SER A 13 -37.48 -5.70 6.51
CA SER A 13 -36.10 -5.52 6.99
C SER A 13 -35.74 -4.03 6.98
N SER A 14 -34.90 -3.58 7.92
CA SER A 14 -34.36 -2.22 7.79
C SER A 14 -33.53 -2.13 6.50
N HIS A 15 -33.65 -1.03 5.75
CA HIS A 15 -32.82 -0.78 4.55
C HIS A 15 -31.33 -0.99 4.86
N ARG A 16 -30.92 -0.65 6.09
CA ARG A 16 -29.55 -0.86 6.60
C ARG A 16 -29.18 -2.33 6.76
N GLU A 17 -30.04 -3.16 7.32
CA GLU A 17 -29.84 -4.61 7.46
C GLU A 17 -29.79 -5.29 6.09
N TYR A 18 -30.75 -4.96 5.22
CA TYR A 18 -30.83 -5.45 3.85
C TYR A 18 -29.56 -5.12 3.05
N PHE A 19 -29.09 -3.88 3.17
CA PHE A 19 -27.87 -3.42 2.51
C PHE A 19 -26.61 -4.09 3.09
N ARG A 20 -26.47 -4.17 4.43
CA ARG A 20 -25.29 -4.78 5.08
C ARG A 20 -25.11 -6.25 4.75
N ALA A 21 -26.19 -7.01 4.57
CA ALA A 21 -26.14 -8.41 4.15
C ALA A 21 -25.54 -8.62 2.75
N ARG A 22 -25.53 -7.58 1.89
CA ARG A 22 -25.19 -7.71 0.46
C ARG A 22 -24.00 -6.87 0.03
N ALA A 23 -23.79 -5.71 0.65
CA ALA A 23 -22.75 -4.76 0.23
C ALA A 23 -21.35 -5.12 0.75
N ASN A 24 -21.24 -5.95 1.79
CA ASN A 24 -19.95 -6.34 2.35
C ASN A 24 -20.00 -7.77 2.92
N PRO A 25 -20.27 -8.79 2.09
CA PRO A 25 -20.20 -10.18 2.55
C PRO A 25 -18.80 -10.44 3.11
N ARG A 26 -18.74 -11.05 4.30
CA ARG A 26 -17.47 -11.43 4.90
C ARG A 26 -16.80 -12.43 3.94
N PRO A 27 -15.56 -12.19 3.51
CA PRO A 27 -14.89 -13.12 2.62
C PRO A 27 -14.75 -14.46 3.33
N ASP A 28 -15.17 -15.53 2.67
CA ASP A 28 -15.14 -16.93 3.12
C ASP A 28 -13.71 -17.49 3.17
N ARG A 29 -12.80 -16.83 2.45
CA ARG A 29 -11.37 -17.12 2.42
C ARG A 29 -10.55 -15.85 2.52
N VAL A 30 -9.31 -15.98 2.98
CA VAL A 30 -8.34 -14.89 2.91
C VAL A 30 -8.02 -14.66 1.43
N ILE A 31 -8.65 -13.65 0.84
CA ILE A 31 -8.25 -13.13 -0.47
C ILE A 31 -7.00 -12.28 -0.22
N GLY A 32 -5.93 -12.54 -0.98
CA GLY A 32 -4.72 -11.72 -0.88
C GLY A 32 -5.07 -10.24 -1.04
N ALA A 33 -4.50 -9.39 -0.18
CA ALA A 33 -4.52 -7.96 -0.43
C ALA A 33 -3.92 -7.74 -1.83
N GLY A 34 -4.55 -6.90 -2.65
CA GLY A 34 -4.18 -6.73 -4.05
C GLY A 34 -2.67 -6.52 -4.26
N VAL A 35 -2.18 -6.89 -5.44
CA VAL A 35 -0.75 -6.75 -5.77
C VAL A 35 -0.37 -5.28 -5.96
N PRO A 36 0.85 -4.87 -5.57
CA PRO A 36 1.40 -3.58 -5.97
C PRO A 36 1.32 -3.44 -7.50
N ARG A 37 0.79 -2.31 -7.97
CA ARG A 37 0.72 -1.99 -9.39
C ARG A 37 1.69 -0.85 -9.68
N GLY A 38 2.26 -0.86 -10.88
CA GLY A 38 3.12 0.23 -11.34
C GLY A 38 2.37 1.55 -11.47
N PRO A 39 3.10 2.67 -11.54
CA PRO A 39 2.52 3.99 -11.80
C PRO A 39 1.60 3.96 -13.02
N CYS A 40 0.43 4.58 -12.91
CA CYS A 40 -0.56 4.72 -13.99
C CYS A 40 -1.14 3.42 -14.58
N ALA A 41 -0.85 2.25 -14.01
CA ALA A 41 -1.48 1.01 -14.44
C ALA A 41 -2.99 1.01 -14.16
N GLU A 42 -3.77 0.33 -14.99
CA GLU A 42 -5.22 0.22 -14.79
C GLU A 42 -5.52 -0.40 -13.41
N GLY A 43 -6.39 0.26 -12.64
CA GLY A 43 -6.73 -0.13 -11.27
C GLY A 43 -5.65 0.16 -10.23
N ALA A 44 -4.57 0.87 -10.59
CA ALA A 44 -3.57 1.33 -9.61
C ALA A 44 -4.20 2.32 -8.61
N ARG A 45 -3.80 2.21 -7.35
CA ARG A 45 -4.20 3.12 -6.28
C ARG A 45 -2.95 3.77 -5.70
N TRP A 46 -2.98 5.09 -5.57
CA TRP A 46 -1.91 5.83 -4.94
C TRP A 46 -2.01 5.70 -3.43
N VAL A 47 -0.91 5.32 -2.80
CA VAL A 47 -0.77 5.29 -1.35
C VAL A 47 0.27 6.32 -0.93
N ARG A 48 0.04 6.96 0.22
CA ARG A 48 0.89 8.06 0.69
C ARG A 48 2.26 7.59 1.21
N PHE A 49 2.44 6.29 1.41
CA PHE A 49 3.63 5.70 2.01
C PHE A 49 4.08 4.45 1.24
N ALA A 50 5.39 4.32 1.04
CA ALA A 50 6.00 3.14 0.43
C ALA A 50 6.25 2.00 1.44
N PHE A 51 6.38 2.34 2.73
CA PHE A 51 6.68 1.41 3.82
C PHE A 51 5.45 1.19 4.71
N THR A 52 5.35 0.00 5.27
CA THR A 52 4.28 -0.42 6.17
C THR A 52 4.86 -1.02 7.46
N VAL A 53 4.01 -1.25 8.46
CA VAL A 53 4.42 -1.91 9.72
C VAL A 53 5.00 -3.31 9.52
N ARG A 54 4.71 -3.96 8.38
CA ARG A 54 5.25 -5.30 8.04
C ARG A 54 6.73 -5.27 7.64
N ASP A 55 7.27 -4.07 7.41
CA ASP A 55 8.63 -3.87 6.93
C ASP A 55 9.64 -3.69 8.07
N ILE A 56 9.14 -3.64 9.31
CA ILE A 56 9.97 -3.49 10.50
C ILE A 56 10.90 -4.69 10.63
N GLY A 57 12.20 -4.40 10.72
CA GLY A 57 13.27 -5.40 10.88
C GLY A 57 13.64 -6.14 9.59
N GLN A 58 13.00 -5.82 8.46
CA GLN A 58 13.37 -6.38 7.16
C GLN A 58 14.57 -5.62 6.57
N PRO A 59 15.46 -6.30 5.84
CA PRO A 59 16.54 -5.63 5.13
C PRO A 59 15.98 -4.76 4.01
N VAL A 60 16.51 -3.55 3.88
CA VAL A 60 16.17 -2.61 2.80
C VAL A 60 17.35 -2.58 1.83
N SER A 61 17.07 -2.75 0.55
CA SER A 61 18.07 -2.57 -0.51
C SER A 61 17.55 -1.61 -1.57
N VAL A 62 18.47 -0.90 -2.22
CA VAL A 62 18.16 0.02 -3.31
C VAL A 62 19.03 -0.35 -4.51
N THR A 63 18.42 -0.62 -5.65
CA THR A 63 19.12 -1.00 -6.89
C THR A 63 18.42 -0.37 -8.08
N ASP A 64 19.13 0.36 -8.94
CA ASP A 64 18.55 1.05 -10.10
C ASP A 64 17.25 1.84 -9.78
N ARG A 65 17.29 2.62 -8.69
CA ARG A 65 16.16 3.41 -8.14
C ARG A 65 15.01 2.57 -7.60
N GLU A 66 15.10 1.26 -7.60
CA GLU A 66 14.12 0.37 -7.02
C GLU A 66 14.40 0.18 -5.54
N VAL A 67 13.39 0.38 -4.70
CA VAL A 67 13.45 0.10 -3.26
C VAL A 67 12.84 -1.27 -3.01
N LEU A 68 13.64 -2.17 -2.46
CA LEU A 68 13.22 -3.50 -2.05
C LEU A 68 13.28 -3.64 -0.54
N VAL A 69 12.33 -4.38 0.03
CA VAL A 69 12.29 -4.70 1.46
C VAL A 69 12.06 -6.19 1.63
N GLY A 70 13.03 -6.88 2.25
CA GLY A 70 13.04 -8.34 2.31
C GLY A 70 13.08 -8.99 0.91
N GLY A 71 13.70 -8.30 -0.06
CA GLY A 71 13.74 -8.72 -1.48
C GLY A 71 12.47 -8.43 -2.28
N ALA A 72 11.40 -7.89 -1.68
CA ALA A 72 10.17 -7.56 -2.40
C ALA A 72 10.13 -6.09 -2.83
N HIS A 73 9.77 -5.82 -4.09
CA HIS A 73 9.57 -4.47 -4.64
C HIS A 73 8.58 -3.67 -3.80
N ARG A 74 8.96 -2.43 -3.41
CA ARG A 74 8.10 -1.50 -2.68
C ARG A 74 7.74 -0.26 -3.48
N THR A 75 8.74 0.37 -4.07
CA THR A 75 8.53 1.57 -4.87
C THR A 75 9.75 1.82 -5.76
N ARG A 76 9.62 2.76 -6.68
CA ARG A 76 10.72 3.33 -7.46
C ARG A 76 10.93 4.79 -7.02
N ILE A 77 12.17 5.17 -6.81
CA ILE A 77 12.58 6.54 -6.48
C ILE A 77 12.33 7.41 -7.72
N ASP A 78 11.63 8.52 -7.52
CA ASP A 78 11.48 9.59 -8.50
C ASP A 78 12.51 10.70 -8.19
N PRO A 79 13.68 10.72 -8.86
CA PRO A 79 14.70 11.72 -8.63
C PRO A 79 14.33 13.10 -9.21
N GLY A 80 13.33 13.15 -10.09
CA GLY A 80 12.89 14.39 -10.73
C GLY A 80 11.85 15.15 -9.93
N PHE A 81 11.35 14.60 -8.82
CA PHE A 81 10.28 15.17 -8.01
C PHE A 81 9.00 15.47 -8.82
N ALA A 82 8.83 14.80 -9.96
CA ALA A 82 7.80 15.10 -10.94
C ALA A 82 6.45 14.43 -10.59
N GLY A 83 6.50 13.27 -9.94
CA GLY A 83 5.32 12.44 -9.66
C GLY A 83 4.66 12.69 -8.31
N ASN A 84 5.28 13.48 -7.43
CA ASN A 84 4.81 13.72 -6.06
C ASN A 84 4.63 15.19 -5.69
N GLU A 85 4.77 16.12 -6.65
CA GLU A 85 4.65 17.58 -6.45
C GLU A 85 5.50 18.13 -5.29
N LEU A 86 6.52 17.37 -4.88
CA LEU A 86 7.44 17.80 -3.83
C LEU A 86 8.45 18.77 -4.45
N PRO A 87 8.86 19.83 -3.74
CA PRO A 87 9.98 20.64 -4.18
C PRO A 87 11.24 19.76 -4.29
N ALA A 88 12.11 20.08 -5.25
CA ALA A 88 13.40 19.42 -5.40
C ALA A 88 14.14 19.38 -4.06
N ALA A 89 14.79 18.24 -3.79
CA ALA A 89 15.30 17.81 -2.49
C ALA A 89 15.79 18.94 -1.57
N LEU A 90 15.39 18.86 -0.30
CA LEU A 90 15.79 19.75 0.81
C LEU A 90 17.29 19.64 1.20
N GLY A 91 18.18 19.28 0.28
CA GLY A 91 19.62 19.09 0.50
C GLY A 91 20.21 17.90 -0.26
N GLU A 92 21.53 17.76 -0.23
CA GLU A 92 22.23 16.62 -0.83
C GLU A 92 21.92 15.31 -0.07
N CYS A 93 21.42 14.30 -0.78
CA CYS A 93 21.34 12.94 -0.25
C CYS A 93 22.75 12.32 -0.22
N ASN A 94 23.15 11.76 0.92
CA ASN A 94 24.40 11.02 1.06
C ASN A 94 24.15 9.67 1.76
N ASP A 95 25.06 8.72 1.57
CA ASP A 95 24.96 7.38 2.15
C ASP A 95 25.43 7.31 3.62
N VAL A 96 25.46 8.43 4.34
CA VAL A 96 25.91 8.49 5.73
C VAL A 96 24.77 8.07 6.66
N ALA A 97 24.99 7.00 7.42
CA ALA A 97 24.02 6.52 8.40
C ALA A 97 23.79 7.57 9.52
N PRO A 98 22.53 7.86 9.90
CA PRO A 98 22.25 8.74 11.04
C PRO A 98 22.89 8.23 12.33
N GLN A 99 23.34 9.13 13.22
CA GLN A 99 24.02 8.71 14.46
C GLN A 99 23.19 7.75 15.33
N GLY A 100 21.86 7.91 15.35
CA GLY A 100 20.98 7.01 16.09
C GLY A 100 21.01 5.56 15.59
N TRP A 101 21.30 5.36 14.29
CA TRP A 101 21.49 4.04 13.68
C TRP A 101 22.84 3.46 14.07
N VAL A 102 23.91 4.26 13.94
CA VAL A 102 25.27 3.86 14.30
C VAL A 102 25.35 3.40 15.75
N ARG A 103 24.70 4.11 16.68
CA ARG A 103 24.61 3.73 18.11
C ARG A 103 23.96 2.36 18.35
N ARG A 104 23.18 1.86 17.39
CA ARG A 104 22.50 0.56 17.43
C ARG A 104 23.25 -0.52 16.63
N GLY A 105 24.46 -0.22 16.15
CA GLY A 105 25.26 -1.13 15.32
C GLY A 105 24.76 -1.25 13.88
N LEU A 106 23.93 -0.32 13.40
CA LEU A 106 23.42 -0.31 12.02
C LEU A 106 24.30 0.57 11.12
N ASN A 107 24.51 0.14 9.88
CA ASN A 107 25.28 0.87 8.87
C ASN A 107 24.58 0.84 7.49
N CYS A 108 24.98 1.76 6.61
CA CYS A 108 24.68 1.67 5.19
C CYS A 108 25.75 0.77 4.56
N SER A 109 25.40 -0.47 4.18
CA SER A 109 26.35 -1.36 3.48
C SER A 109 26.24 -1.17 1.97
N THR A 110 27.36 -1.05 1.28
CA THR A 110 27.44 -0.97 -0.19
C THR A 110 27.54 -2.33 -0.88
N ASN A 111 27.34 -3.44 -0.15
CA ASN A 111 27.41 -4.77 -0.75
C ASN A 111 26.15 -5.03 -1.59
N VAL A 112 26.32 -4.87 -2.90
CA VAL A 112 25.42 -5.35 -3.96
C VAL A 112 25.48 -6.87 -4.02
#